data_AF-A0A1W9J5Y3-F1
#
_entry.id   AF-A0A1W9J5Y3-F1
#
_cell.length_a   1.000
_cell.length_b   1.000
_cell.length_c   1.000
_cell.angle_alpha   90.00
_cell.angle_beta   90.00
_cell.angle_gamma   90.00
#
_symmetry.space_group_name_H-M   'P 1'
#
loop_
_entity.id
_entity.type
_entity.pdbx_description
1 polymer ?
#
loop_
_entity_poly.entity_id
_entity_poly.type
_entity_poly.pdbx_seq_one_letter_code
_entity_poly.pdbx_strand_id
1 'polypeptide(L)' 'MTALERDPGLRGHSPAATATRLNISEEELGALIVSGALNVADIYEDGEIVNIIIPDREIQRYAAKAAETAL' A
#
# COMPACT_ATOMS: atom_id res chain seq x y z
N MET A 1 -0.12 -15.04 -17.22
CA MET A 1 0.06 -13.59 -17.08
C MET A 1 -1.25 -13.01 -16.63
N THR A 2 -1.45 -12.88 -15.32
CA THR A 2 -2.60 -12.18 -14.75
C THR A 2 -2.43 -10.69 -15.02
N ALA A 3 -3.50 -10.08 -15.55
CA ALA A 3 -3.54 -8.69 -15.94
C ALA A 3 -2.94 -7.80 -14.83
N LEU A 4 -1.96 -6.97 -15.18
CA LEU A 4 -1.79 -5.69 -14.50
C LEU A 4 -3.13 -4.98 -14.67
N GLU A 5 -4.01 -5.10 -13.67
CA GLU A 5 -5.09 -4.15 -13.47
C GLU A 5 -4.41 -2.79 -13.28
N ARG A 6 -4.16 -2.11 -14.41
CA ARG A 6 -3.83 -0.69 -14.44
C ARG A 6 -5.06 0.00 -13.86
N ASP A 7 -5.05 0.17 -12.54
CA ASP A 7 -6.11 0.87 -11.82
C ASP A 7 -6.22 2.26 -12.45
N PRO A 8 -7.32 2.60 -13.16
CA PRO A 8 -7.41 3.80 -14.00
C PRO A 8 -7.36 5.13 -13.23
N GLY A 9 -7.20 5.06 -11.91
CA GLY A 9 -6.74 6.16 -11.08
C GLY A 9 -5.83 5.58 -10.00
N LEU A 10 -4.51 5.79 -10.14
CA LEU A 10 -3.50 5.53 -9.11
C LEU A 10 -3.75 6.44 -7.89
N ARG A 11 -4.86 6.20 -7.18
CA ARG A 11 -5.18 6.83 -5.91
C ARG A 11 -4.59 5.97 -4.82
N GLY A 12 -3.42 6.41 -4.37
CA GLY A 12 -2.68 5.77 -3.31
C GLY A 12 -1.65 6.74 -2.76
N HIS A 13 -1.06 6.33 -1.66
CA HIS A 13 -0.10 7.13 -0.92
C HIS A 13 1.28 6.49 -1.00
N SER A 14 2.33 7.31 -0.90
CA SER A 14 3.68 6.78 -0.71
C SER A 14 3.77 5.98 0.60
N PRO A 15 4.78 5.10 0.75
CA PRO A 15 5.02 4.40 2.01
C PRO A 15 5.05 5.34 3.23
N ALA A 16 5.85 6.40 3.20
CA ALA A 16 5.94 7.36 4.31
C ALA A 16 4.59 8.04 4.64
N ALA A 17 3.83 8.43 3.62
CA ALA A 17 2.51 9.03 3.83
C ALA A 17 1.50 8.00 4.41
N THR A 18 1.60 6.74 4.00
CA THR A 18 0.77 5.65 4.51
C THR A 18 1.10 5.32 5.96
N ALA A 19 2.38 5.23 6.31
CA ALA A 19 2.84 5.03 7.69
C ALA A 19 2.28 6.11 8.61
N THR A 20 2.39 7.38 8.19
CA THR A 20 1.84 8.53 8.92
C THR A 20 0.33 8.41 9.10
N ARG A 21 -0.40 8.02 8.05
CA ARG A 21 -1.87 7.90 8.08
C ARG A 21 -2.36 6.77 8.97
N LEU A 22 -1.63 5.66 9.00
CA LEU A 22 -1.93 4.49 9.84
C LEU A 22 -1.38 4.64 11.27
N ASN A 23 -0.64 5.72 11.55
CA ASN A 23 0.03 5.96 12.83
C ASN A 23 0.93 4.79 13.26
N ILE A 24 1.69 4.25 12.30
CA ILE A 24 2.69 3.20 12.49
C ILE A 24 4.06 3.67 11.99
N SER A 25 5.13 3.00 12.40
CA SER A 25 6.47 3.27 11.88
C SER A 25 6.63 2.80 10.43
N GLU A 26 7.60 3.37 9.71
CA GLU A 26 7.98 2.89 8.37
C GLU A 26 8.52 1.46 8.39
N GLU A 27 9.15 1.04 9.49
CA GLU A 27 9.64 -0.33 9.68
C GLU A 27 8.47 -1.33 9.77
N GLU A 28 7.45 -1.01 10.57
CA GLU A 28 6.22 -1.81 10.66
C GLU A 28 5.48 -1.85 9.32
N LEU A 29 5.38 -0.71 8.63
CA LEU A 29 4.78 -0.67 7.29
C LEU A 29 5.56 -1.56 6.31
N GLY A 30 6.90 -1.52 6.35
CA GLY A 30 7.76 -2.37 5.54
C GLY A 30 7.51 -3.85 5.81
N ALA A 31 7.39 -4.24 7.08
CA ALA A 31 7.06 -5.62 7.46
C ALA A 31 5.68 -6.06 6.92
N LEU A 32 4.69 -5.18 6.92
CA LEU A 32 3.35 -5.45 6.36
C LEU A 32 3.38 -5.65 4.85
N ILE A 33 4.22 -4.89 4.14
CA ILE A 33 4.40 -5.03 2.70
C ILE A 33 5.11 -6.36 2.39
N VAL A 34 6.22 -6.65 3.08
CA VAL A 34 7.01 -7.88 2.88
C VAL A 34 6.22 -9.15 3.25
N SER A 35 5.39 -9.09 4.29
CA SER A 35 4.51 -10.20 4.67
C SER A 35 3.32 -10.40 3.73
N GLY A 36 3.07 -9.47 2.80
CA GLY A 36 1.90 -9.49 1.92
C GLY A 36 0.58 -9.09 2.61
N ALA A 37 0.64 -8.59 3.85
CA ALA A 37 -0.53 -8.08 4.56
C ALA A 37 -1.07 -6.79 3.92
N LEU A 38 -0.17 -6.01 3.30
CA LEU A 38 -0.47 -4.76 2.59
C LEU A 38 0.09 -4.81 1.17
N ASN A 39 -0.78 -4.72 0.15
CA ASN A 39 -0.31 -4.71 -1.24
C ASN A 39 0.15 -3.31 -1.67
N VAL A 40 1.10 -3.29 -2.60
CA VAL A 40 1.61 -2.08 -3.25
C VAL A 40 1.35 -2.13 -4.75
N ALA A 41 1.36 -0.97 -5.39
CA ALA A 41 1.34 -0.81 -6.83
C ALA A 41 2.62 -0.10 -7.28
N ASP A 42 3.22 -0.63 -8.34
CA ASP A 42 4.41 -0.06 -8.94
C ASP A 42 4.05 1.12 -9.86
N ILE A 43 4.83 2.20 -9.77
CA ILE A 43 4.80 3.31 -10.71
C ILE A 43 5.95 3.12 -11.68
N TYR A 44 5.59 3.00 -12.97
CA TYR A 44 6.54 2.83 -14.06
C TYR A 44 6.77 4.15 -14.80
N GLU A 45 8.02 4.45 -15.07
CA GLU A 45 8.47 5.52 -15.98
C GLU A 45 9.49 4.92 -16.95
N ASP A 46 9.25 5.08 -18.25
CA ASP A 46 10.08 4.51 -19.32
C ASP A 46 10.37 3.00 -19.23
N GLY A 47 9.47 2.25 -18.58
CA GLY A 47 9.60 0.80 -18.39
C GLY A 47 10.34 0.38 -17.11
N GLU A 48 10.84 1.34 -16.34
CA GLU A 48 11.51 1.13 -15.05
C GLU A 48 10.57 1.47 -13.90
N ILE A 49 10.70 0.76 -12.77
CA ILE A 49 9.97 1.10 -11.54
C ILE A 49 10.69 2.28 -10.89
N VAL A 50 10.06 3.45 -10.90
CA VAL A 50 10.61 4.66 -10.29
C VAL A 50 10.06 4.94 -8.89
N ASN A 51 8.90 4.37 -8.56
CA ASN A 51 8.28 4.54 -7.26
C ASN A 51 7.25 3.45 -6.97
N ILE A 52 6.80 3.38 -5.72
CA ILE A 52 5.69 2.52 -5.30
C ILE A 52 4.65 3.34 -4.55
N ILE A 53 3.39 2.92 -4.63
CA ILE A 53 2.30 3.47 -3.81
C ILE A 53 1.54 2.34 -3.13
N ILE A 54 0.95 2.65 -1.99
CA ILE A 54 -0.04 1.81 -1.33
C ILE A 54 -1.41 2.31 -1.79
N PRO A 55 -2.21 1.49 -2.52
CA PRO A 55 -3.55 1.88 -2.95
C PRO A 55 -4.47 2.20 -1.78
N ASP A 56 -5.35 3.21 -1.92
CA ASP A 56 -6.27 3.61 -0.85
C ASP A 56 -7.14 2.45 -0.35
N ARG A 57 -7.54 1.54 -1.24
CA ARG A 57 -8.31 0.33 -0.91
C ARG A 57 -7.58 -0.56 0.10
N GLU A 58 -6.26 -0.67 -0.02
CA GLU A 58 -5.43 -1.50 0.86
C GLU A 58 -5.29 -0.84 2.23
N ILE A 59 -5.09 0.48 2.25
CA ILE A 59 -5.03 1.29 3.47
C ILE A 59 -6.34 1.16 4.26
N GLN A 60 -7.48 1.30 3.58
CA GLN A 60 -8.80 1.15 4.20
C GLN A 60 -9.04 -0.27 4.71
N ARG A 61 -8.68 -1.29 3.93
CA ARG A 61 -8.82 -2.70 4.34
C ARG A 61 -7.97 -2.99 5.58
N TYR A 62 -6.73 -2.51 5.63
CA TYR A 62 -5.86 -2.68 6.78
C TYR A 62 -6.41 -1.96 8.01
N ALA A 63 -6.82 -0.70 7.87
CA ALA A 63 -7.42 0.07 8.97
C ALA A 63 -8.69 -0.59 9.53
N ALA A 64 -9.55 -1.15 8.66
CA ALA A 64 -10.74 -1.88 9.09
C ALA A 64 -10.39 -3.16 9.86
N LYS A 65 -9.44 -3.98 9.37
CA LYS A 65 -8.97 -5.18 10.08
C LYS A 65 -8.31 -4.86 11.42
N ALA A 66 -7.53 -3.78 11.47
CA ALA A 66 -6.90 -3.33 12.72
C ALA A 66 -7.95 -2.93 13.75
N ALA A 67 -9.04 -2.26 13.33
CA ALA A 67 -10.15 -1.91 14.20
C ALA A 67 -10.93 -3.13 14.70
N GLU A 68 -11.11 -4.17 13.87
CA GLU A 68 -11.76 -5.43 14.26
C GLU A 68 -10.95 -6.22 15.29
N THR A 69 -9.62 -6.14 15.24
CA THR A 69 -8.72 -6.86 16.16
C THR A 69 -8.57 -6.16 17.51
N ALA A 70 -8.92 -4.87 17.60
CA ALA A 70 -8.85 -4.07 18.81
C ALA A 70 -10.10 -4.18 19.72
N LEU A 71 -11.09 -4.99 19.32
CA LEU A 71 -12.35 -5.27 20.00
C LEU A 71 -12.32 -6.65 20.68
#